data_AF-A0A3S1RP74-F1
#
_entry.id   AF-A0A3S1RP74-F1
#
_cell.length_a   1.000
_cell.length_b   1.000
_cell.length_c   1.000
_cell.angle_alpha   90.00
_cell.angle_beta   90.00
_cell.angle_gamma   90.00
#
_symmetry.space_group_name_H-M   'P 1'
#
loop_
_entity.id
_entity.type
_entity.pdbx_description
1 polymer ?
#
loop_
_entity_poly.entity_id
_entity_poly.type
_entity_poly.pdbx_seq_one_letter_code
_entity_poly.pdbx_strand_id
1 'polypeptide(L)'
;MTDEVINQPPPLTGGNAWRGDPLLIQLAERFSDPVRKDLDGLGRFVMTQEAQELARLANTDTPKLRTHDRQGRRLDLVEYHPAYHALMRRSVAGGLHSSVWENGDAEIGRRHQVRAARFYLTAELETGHLCPITMTSASLAALMASPKLFREWAPRVTTRKYDQTQKPPVQKTGLTLGMGMTEKQGGTDVRANTTRAERTGSGFYRLTGHKWFMSAPMSDAFLVLGQAPEGLSCFLVPRILGDGSGNGFRFQRLKDKLGNRSN
;
A
#
# COMPACT_ATOMS: atom_id res chain seq x y z
N MET A 1 1.39 -43.64 -21.07
CA MET A 1 0.29 -42.65 -21.08
C MET A 1 -0.91 -43.36 -21.67
N THR A 2 -2.04 -43.39 -20.98
CA THR A 2 -3.21 -44.17 -21.40
C THR A 2 -4.18 -43.42 -22.30
N ASP A 3 -4.10 -42.08 -22.37
CA ASP A 3 -5.00 -41.25 -23.19
C ASP A 3 -4.30 -39.97 -23.68
N GLU A 4 -4.73 -39.44 -24.83
CA GLU A 4 -4.31 -38.13 -25.38
C GLU A 4 -5.16 -37.01 -24.77
N VAL A 5 -4.53 -35.89 -24.39
CA VAL A 5 -5.22 -34.73 -23.81
C VAL A 5 -5.66 -33.78 -24.93
N ILE A 6 -6.95 -33.82 -25.25
CA ILE A 6 -7.58 -32.97 -26.29
C ILE A 6 -8.49 -31.90 -25.66
N ASN A 7 -8.92 -30.93 -26.49
CA ASN A 7 -9.89 -29.88 -26.11
C ASN A 7 -9.47 -29.02 -24.89
N GLN A 8 -8.18 -28.70 -24.77
CA GLN A 8 -7.70 -27.75 -23.77
C GLN A 8 -7.56 -26.36 -24.40
N PRO A 9 -8.19 -25.31 -23.83
CA PRO A 9 -8.03 -23.96 -24.36
C PRO A 9 -6.59 -23.46 -24.12
N PRO A 10 -6.02 -22.67 -25.04
CA PRO A 10 -4.76 -22.01 -24.79
C PRO A 10 -4.91 -20.97 -23.65
N PRO A 11 -3.83 -20.67 -22.91
CA PRO A 11 -3.86 -19.63 -21.88
C PRO A 11 -4.08 -18.25 -22.50
N LEU A 12 -4.71 -17.34 -21.74
CA LEU A 12 -4.92 -15.94 -22.14
C LEU A 12 -3.62 -15.10 -22.08
N THR A 13 -2.57 -15.65 -21.46
CA THR A 13 -1.24 -15.05 -21.32
C THR A 13 -0.64 -14.62 -22.67
N GLY A 14 0.06 -13.48 -22.69
CA GLY A 14 0.71 -12.93 -23.89
C GLY A 14 -0.11 -11.89 -24.66
N GLY A 15 -1.36 -11.62 -24.23
CA GLY A 15 -2.20 -10.58 -24.80
C GLY A 15 -1.89 -9.15 -24.31
N ASN A 16 -2.89 -8.27 -24.39
CA ASN A 16 -2.82 -6.92 -23.83
C ASN A 16 -4.20 -6.54 -23.27
N ALA A 17 -4.31 -6.43 -21.95
CA ALA A 17 -5.57 -6.15 -21.26
C ALA A 17 -6.18 -4.78 -21.64
N TRP A 18 -5.34 -3.77 -21.92
CA TRP A 18 -5.84 -2.47 -22.37
C TRP A 18 -6.39 -2.52 -23.80
N ARG A 19 -5.68 -3.18 -24.73
CA ARG A 19 -6.17 -3.33 -26.12
C ARG A 19 -7.37 -4.26 -26.24
N GLY A 20 -7.49 -5.22 -25.31
CA GLY A 20 -8.58 -6.18 -25.24
C GLY A 20 -9.88 -5.59 -24.67
N ASP A 21 -9.86 -4.35 -24.16
CA ASP A 21 -11.02 -3.68 -23.57
C ASP A 21 -11.40 -2.41 -24.37
N PRO A 22 -12.35 -2.53 -25.34
CA PRO A 22 -12.79 -1.39 -26.14
C PRO A 22 -13.39 -0.25 -25.32
N LEU A 23 -14.03 -0.55 -24.19
CA LEU A 23 -14.63 0.47 -23.33
C LEU A 23 -13.54 1.27 -22.61
N LEU A 24 -12.50 0.61 -22.10
CA LEU A 24 -11.37 1.28 -21.49
C LEU A 24 -10.61 2.16 -22.49
N ILE A 25 -10.47 1.72 -23.75
CA ILE A 25 -9.93 2.55 -24.83
C ILE A 25 -10.79 3.80 -25.03
N GLN A 26 -12.11 3.64 -25.15
CA GLN A 26 -13.04 4.75 -25.35
C GLN A 26 -12.97 5.78 -24.20
N LEU A 27 -12.92 5.30 -22.95
CA LEU A 27 -12.76 6.15 -21.76
C LEU A 27 -11.41 6.91 -21.76
N ALA A 28 -10.38 6.37 -22.40
CA ALA A 28 -9.05 6.95 -22.50
C ALA A 28 -8.82 7.79 -23.78
N GLU A 29 -9.82 7.97 -24.65
CA GLU A 29 -9.69 8.72 -25.92
C GLU A 29 -9.19 10.15 -25.73
N ARG A 30 -9.55 10.79 -24.61
CA ARG A 30 -9.15 12.17 -24.30
C ARG A 30 -7.89 12.26 -23.45
N PHE A 31 -7.21 11.13 -23.18
CA PHE A 31 -5.94 11.13 -22.50
C PHE A 31 -4.82 11.53 -23.46
N SER A 32 -3.72 12.05 -22.91
CA SER A 32 -2.55 12.42 -23.69
C SER A 32 -1.87 11.19 -24.30
N ASP A 33 -1.14 11.37 -25.40
CA ASP A 33 -0.39 10.27 -26.04
C ASP A 33 0.57 9.53 -25.09
N PRO A 34 1.34 10.22 -24.22
CA PRO A 34 2.19 9.55 -23.24
C PRO A 34 1.40 8.63 -22.30
N VAL A 35 0.21 9.08 -21.86
CA VAL A 35 -0.65 8.27 -20.98
C VAL A 35 -1.19 7.05 -21.72
N ARG A 36 -1.66 7.18 -22.96
CA ARG A 36 -2.13 6.03 -23.75
C ARG A 36 -1.03 5.01 -24.00
N LYS A 37 0.19 5.45 -24.30
CA LYS A 37 1.36 4.56 -24.46
C LYS A 37 1.72 3.84 -23.15
N ASP A 38 1.60 4.52 -22.02
CA ASP A 38 1.79 3.92 -20.70
C ASP A 38 0.72 2.87 -20.38
N LEU A 39 -0.56 3.16 -20.67
CA LEU A 39 -1.65 2.18 -20.53
C LEU A 39 -1.46 0.97 -21.45
N ASP A 40 -0.98 1.17 -22.68
CA ASP A 40 -0.63 0.06 -23.58
C ASP A 40 0.46 -0.84 -23.01
N GLY A 41 1.55 -0.24 -22.49
CA GLY A 41 2.65 -0.97 -21.88
C GLY A 41 2.21 -1.70 -20.61
N LEU A 42 1.36 -1.07 -19.80
CA LEU A 42 0.76 -1.68 -18.61
C LEU A 42 -0.16 -2.84 -18.97
N GLY A 43 -1.04 -2.67 -19.96
CA GLY A 43 -1.96 -3.69 -20.45
C GLY A 43 -1.23 -4.92 -20.98
N ARG A 44 -0.07 -4.75 -21.63
CA ARG A 44 0.82 -5.87 -22.00
C ARG A 44 1.43 -6.53 -20.77
N PHE A 45 1.97 -5.72 -19.84
CA PHE A 45 2.64 -6.22 -18.64
C PHE A 45 1.74 -7.15 -17.81
N VAL A 46 0.49 -6.75 -17.55
CA VAL A 46 -0.42 -7.54 -16.69
C VAL A 46 -0.81 -8.89 -17.31
N MET A 47 -0.54 -9.08 -18.60
CA MET A 47 -0.80 -10.31 -19.34
C MET A 47 0.45 -11.16 -19.57
N THR A 48 1.65 -10.75 -19.11
CA THR A 48 2.85 -11.60 -19.29
C THR A 48 2.89 -12.73 -18.27
N GLN A 49 3.53 -13.84 -18.64
CA GLN A 49 3.68 -15.00 -17.76
C GLN A 49 4.44 -14.64 -16.48
N GLU A 50 5.46 -13.80 -16.58
CA GLU A 50 6.29 -13.38 -15.45
C GLU A 50 5.48 -12.56 -14.45
N ALA A 51 4.64 -11.63 -14.94
CA ALA A 51 3.79 -10.84 -14.06
C ALA A 51 2.77 -11.71 -13.33
N GLN A 52 2.12 -12.63 -14.06
CA GLN A 52 1.15 -13.57 -13.50
C GLN A 52 1.79 -14.49 -12.45
N GLU A 53 3.04 -14.91 -12.66
CA GLU A 53 3.78 -15.70 -11.67
C GLU A 53 4.15 -14.89 -10.42
N LEU A 54 4.52 -13.60 -10.56
CA LEU A 54 4.69 -12.72 -9.41
C LEU A 54 3.40 -12.61 -8.59
N ALA A 55 2.25 -12.48 -9.26
CA ALA A 55 0.95 -12.43 -8.60
C ALA A 55 0.61 -13.72 -7.85
N ARG A 56 0.86 -14.87 -8.48
CA ARG A 56 0.67 -16.20 -7.88
C ARG A 56 1.55 -16.36 -6.63
N LEU A 57 2.87 -16.16 -6.77
CA LEU A 57 3.85 -16.30 -5.69
C LEU A 57 3.53 -15.37 -4.51
N ALA A 58 3.15 -14.12 -4.77
CA ALA A 58 2.78 -13.19 -3.70
C ALA A 58 1.58 -13.69 -2.88
N ASN A 59 0.64 -14.43 -3.49
CA ASN A 59 -0.56 -14.93 -2.82
C ASN A 59 -0.39 -16.32 -2.19
N THR A 60 0.50 -17.17 -2.74
CA THR A 60 0.79 -18.51 -2.18
C THR A 60 1.84 -18.47 -1.08
N ASP A 61 2.90 -17.68 -1.25
CA ASP A 61 4.00 -17.53 -0.30
C ASP A 61 3.71 -16.37 0.65
N THR A 62 2.71 -16.58 1.50
CA THR A 62 2.12 -15.53 2.35
C THR A 62 3.12 -14.92 3.34
N PRO A 63 2.92 -13.65 3.74
CA PRO A 63 3.82 -12.96 4.66
C PRO A 63 3.94 -13.65 6.02
N LYS A 64 5.13 -13.56 6.63
CA LYS A 64 5.45 -14.22 7.90
C LYS A 64 5.80 -13.19 8.96
N LEU A 65 5.06 -13.19 10.07
CA LEU A 65 5.37 -12.34 11.21
C LEU A 65 6.47 -12.95 12.07
N ARG A 66 7.50 -12.16 12.34
CA ARG A 66 8.61 -12.45 13.23
C ARG A 66 8.57 -11.48 14.40
N THR A 67 7.95 -11.93 15.50
CA THR A 67 7.83 -11.10 16.71
C THR A 67 9.16 -10.94 17.43
N HIS A 68 10.05 -11.94 17.37
CA HIS A 68 11.34 -11.93 18.05
C HIS A 68 12.48 -12.43 17.14
N ASP A 69 13.71 -12.07 17.48
CA ASP A 69 14.94 -12.61 16.90
C ASP A 69 15.32 -13.96 17.53
N ARG A 70 16.39 -14.57 17.03
CA ARG A 70 16.91 -15.86 17.53
C ARG A 70 17.42 -15.81 18.98
N GLN A 71 17.60 -14.62 19.55
CA GLN A 71 18.11 -14.39 20.91
C GLN A 71 16.99 -14.00 21.88
N GLY A 72 15.73 -13.95 21.42
CA GLY A 72 14.58 -13.61 22.24
C GLY A 72 14.30 -12.11 22.37
N ARG A 73 14.99 -11.23 21.62
CA ARG A 73 14.66 -9.80 21.59
C ARG A 73 13.53 -9.53 20.61
N ARG A 74 12.64 -8.61 20.97
CA ARG A 74 11.49 -8.27 20.14
C ARG A 74 11.94 -7.54 18.86
N LEU A 75 11.40 -7.96 17.72
CA LEU A 75 11.67 -7.41 16.38
C LEU A 75 10.46 -6.71 15.76
N ASP A 76 9.28 -7.34 15.84
CA ASP A 76 8.04 -6.89 15.17
C ASP A 76 8.22 -6.66 13.65
N LEU A 77 8.79 -7.64 12.94
CA LEU A 77 8.99 -7.60 11.49
C LEU A 77 8.04 -8.55 10.76
N VAL A 78 7.59 -8.15 9.57
CA VAL A 78 6.87 -9.03 8.65
C VAL A 78 7.70 -9.21 7.39
N GLU A 79 8.02 -10.47 7.10
CA GLU A 79 8.79 -10.86 5.93
C GLU A 79 7.83 -11.23 4.80
N TYR A 80 8.07 -10.66 3.62
CA TYR A 80 7.28 -10.88 2.41
C TYR A 80 8.13 -11.64 1.38
N HIS A 81 7.49 -12.43 0.53
CA HIS A 81 8.16 -13.04 -0.62
C HIS A 81 8.69 -11.95 -1.59
N PRO A 82 9.85 -12.12 -2.25
CA PRO A 82 10.39 -11.14 -3.21
C PRO A 82 9.42 -10.70 -4.31
N ALA A 83 8.47 -11.57 -4.68
CA ALA A 83 7.43 -11.24 -5.65
C ALA A 83 6.54 -10.05 -5.21
N TYR A 84 6.16 -9.99 -3.93
CA TYR A 84 5.43 -8.85 -3.37
C TYR A 84 6.22 -7.54 -3.52
N HIS A 85 7.52 -7.60 -3.22
CA HIS A 85 8.40 -6.45 -3.35
C HIS A 85 8.60 -6.00 -4.81
N ALA A 86 8.59 -6.93 -5.77
CA ALA A 86 8.64 -6.60 -7.19
C ALA A 86 7.37 -5.89 -7.67
N LEU A 87 6.19 -6.37 -7.26
CA LEU A 87 4.90 -5.72 -7.53
C LEU A 87 4.84 -4.32 -6.93
N MET A 88 5.20 -4.18 -5.65
CA MET A 88 5.28 -2.88 -4.98
C MET A 88 6.24 -1.93 -5.70
N ARG A 89 7.43 -2.38 -6.07
CA ARG A 89 8.43 -1.57 -6.78
C ARG A 89 7.88 -1.03 -8.10
N ARG A 90 7.23 -1.87 -8.90
CA ARG A 90 6.66 -1.47 -10.18
C ARG A 90 5.50 -0.48 -9.99
N SER A 91 4.58 -0.78 -9.07
CA SER A 91 3.40 0.07 -8.80
C SER A 91 3.78 1.44 -8.22
N VAL A 92 4.80 1.49 -7.36
CA VAL A 92 5.38 2.75 -6.84
C VAL A 92 6.12 3.51 -7.95
N ALA A 93 6.88 2.83 -8.80
CA ALA A 93 7.54 3.46 -9.96
C ALA A 93 6.54 4.03 -10.98
N GLY A 94 5.41 3.36 -11.16
CA GLY A 94 4.26 3.85 -11.95
C GLY A 94 3.48 4.99 -11.29
N GLY A 95 3.80 5.33 -10.03
CA GLY A 95 3.15 6.42 -9.30
C GLY A 95 1.72 6.10 -8.84
N LEU A 96 1.33 4.82 -8.70
CA LEU A 96 -0.03 4.48 -8.27
C LEU A 96 -0.37 5.01 -6.86
N HIS A 97 0.63 5.25 -6.03
CA HIS A 97 0.49 5.81 -4.68
C HIS A 97 0.58 7.34 -4.64
N SER A 98 1.04 8.00 -5.71
CA SER A 98 1.46 9.41 -5.65
C SER A 98 0.95 10.30 -6.79
N SER A 99 0.60 9.77 -7.96
CA SER A 99 0.45 10.58 -9.20
C SER A 99 -0.60 11.69 -9.13
N VAL A 100 -1.64 11.52 -8.30
CA VAL A 100 -2.67 12.55 -8.08
C VAL A 100 -2.16 13.78 -7.32
N TRP A 101 -1.03 13.65 -6.63
CA TRP A 101 -0.37 14.69 -5.84
C TRP A 101 0.86 15.28 -6.54
N GLU A 102 1.21 14.76 -7.72
CA GLU A 102 2.34 15.22 -8.53
C GLU A 102 1.87 16.28 -9.53
N ASN A 103 2.79 17.14 -9.98
CA ASN A 103 2.51 18.22 -10.93
C ASN A 103 2.97 17.90 -12.36
N GLY A 104 2.70 16.69 -12.85
CA GLY A 104 3.04 16.30 -14.23
C GLY A 104 2.04 16.85 -15.27
N ASP A 105 2.54 17.35 -16.40
CA ASP A 105 1.74 18.00 -17.46
C ASP A 105 0.84 17.03 -18.22
N ALA A 106 1.31 15.80 -18.44
CA ALA A 106 0.60 14.78 -19.20
C ALA A 106 -0.76 14.37 -18.59
N GLU A 107 -0.99 14.70 -17.31
CA GLU A 107 -2.17 14.31 -16.52
C GLU A 107 -3.00 15.51 -16.03
N ILE A 108 -2.69 16.73 -16.49
CA ILE A 108 -3.41 17.95 -16.08
C ILE A 108 -4.92 17.78 -16.30
N GLY A 109 -5.69 18.11 -15.26
CA GLY A 109 -7.15 18.01 -15.25
C GLY A 109 -7.71 16.58 -15.22
N ARG A 110 -6.87 15.54 -15.24
CA ARG A 110 -7.31 14.13 -15.36
C ARG A 110 -6.58 13.16 -14.42
N ARG A 111 -5.79 13.64 -13.46
CA ARG A 111 -4.94 12.80 -12.58
C ARG A 111 -5.67 11.60 -11.99
N HIS A 112 -6.89 11.78 -11.48
CA HIS A 112 -7.69 10.69 -10.92
C HIS A 112 -8.13 9.67 -11.97
N GLN A 113 -8.57 10.10 -13.15
CA GLN A 113 -9.01 9.22 -14.23
C GLN A 113 -7.84 8.39 -14.78
N VAL A 114 -6.69 9.04 -14.99
CA VAL A 114 -5.47 8.37 -15.45
C VAL A 114 -4.98 7.36 -14.41
N ARG A 115 -4.90 7.75 -13.13
CA ARG A 115 -4.57 6.84 -12.04
C ARG A 115 -5.55 5.67 -11.97
N ALA A 116 -6.86 5.91 -12.13
CA ALA A 116 -7.88 4.88 -12.07
C ALA A 116 -7.74 3.85 -13.20
N ALA A 117 -7.46 4.28 -14.44
CA ALA A 117 -7.20 3.35 -15.56
C ALA A 117 -5.98 2.46 -15.30
N ARG A 118 -4.89 3.02 -14.76
CA ARG A 118 -3.72 2.21 -14.36
C ARG A 118 -4.04 1.25 -13.22
N PHE A 119 -4.82 1.70 -12.25
CA PHE A 119 -5.21 0.91 -11.09
C PHE A 119 -6.12 -0.26 -11.49
N TYR A 120 -7.06 -0.03 -12.41
CA TYR A 120 -7.94 -1.04 -12.99
C TYR A 120 -7.14 -2.18 -13.63
N LEU A 121 -6.25 -1.84 -14.58
CA LEU A 121 -5.39 -2.83 -15.24
C LEU A 121 -4.51 -3.58 -14.23
N THR A 122 -3.94 -2.89 -13.24
CA THR A 122 -3.10 -3.54 -12.22
C THR A 122 -3.91 -4.48 -11.31
N ALA A 123 -5.18 -4.17 -11.05
CA ALA A 123 -6.06 -5.00 -10.23
C ALA A 123 -6.46 -6.31 -10.93
N GLU A 124 -6.44 -6.37 -12.26
CA GLU A 124 -6.60 -7.63 -13.02
C GLU A 124 -5.44 -8.60 -12.76
N LEU A 125 -4.25 -8.08 -12.39
CA LEU A 125 -3.08 -8.89 -12.10
C LEU A 125 -3.02 -9.34 -10.64
N GLU A 126 -2.96 -8.39 -9.71
CA GLU A 126 -2.76 -8.68 -8.27
C GLU A 126 -3.32 -7.55 -7.41
N THR A 127 -4.19 -7.90 -6.45
CA THR A 127 -4.95 -6.91 -5.69
C THR A 127 -4.44 -6.66 -4.27
N GLY A 128 -3.65 -7.56 -3.67
CA GLY A 128 -3.22 -7.39 -2.29
C GLY A 128 -2.20 -6.28 -2.11
N HIS A 129 -1.20 -6.18 -2.98
CA HIS A 129 -0.21 -5.09 -2.92
C HIS A 129 -0.85 -3.71 -3.19
N LEU A 130 -2.06 -3.65 -3.77
CA LEU A 130 -2.79 -2.40 -3.98
C LEU A 130 -3.34 -1.78 -2.67
N CYS A 131 -3.37 -2.54 -1.57
CA CYS A 131 -3.78 -2.04 -0.26
C CYS A 131 -2.85 -0.91 0.24
N PRO A 132 -1.52 -1.12 0.42
CA PRO A 132 -0.61 -0.04 0.80
C PRO A 132 -0.53 1.08 -0.24
N ILE A 133 -0.67 0.79 -1.54
CA ILE A 133 -0.71 1.81 -2.60
C ILE A 133 -1.89 2.77 -2.40
N THR A 134 -3.08 2.22 -2.12
CA THR A 134 -4.30 2.99 -1.88
C THR A 134 -4.19 3.82 -0.60
N MET A 135 -3.80 3.20 0.51
CA MET A 135 -3.65 3.89 1.79
C MET A 135 -2.65 5.03 1.69
N THR A 136 -1.51 4.81 1.03
CA THR A 136 -0.46 5.82 0.86
C THR A 136 -0.98 7.03 0.10
N SER A 137 -1.65 6.84 -1.05
CA SER A 137 -2.24 7.95 -1.81
C SER A 137 -3.30 8.69 -1.00
N ALA A 138 -4.19 7.98 -0.31
CA ALA A 138 -5.28 8.60 0.43
C ALA A 138 -4.80 9.35 1.69
N SER A 139 -3.74 8.86 2.34
CA SER A 139 -3.22 9.40 3.60
C SER A 139 -2.77 10.87 3.49
N LEU A 140 -2.28 11.29 2.32
CA LEU A 140 -1.86 12.66 2.08
C LEU A 140 -3.00 13.66 2.27
N ALA A 141 -4.24 13.25 1.97
CA ALA A 141 -5.42 14.08 2.21
C ALA A 141 -5.64 14.38 3.70
N ALA A 142 -5.44 13.40 4.57
CA ALA A 142 -5.52 13.63 6.02
C ALA A 142 -4.35 14.47 6.53
N LEU A 143 -3.15 14.28 5.98
CA LEU A 143 -1.99 15.08 6.37
C LEU A 143 -2.14 16.57 6.01
N MET A 144 -2.93 16.93 4.99
CA MET A 144 -3.21 18.33 4.67
C MET A 144 -3.88 19.09 5.82
N ALA A 145 -4.58 18.41 6.74
CA ALA A 145 -5.13 19.03 7.95
C ALA A 145 -4.04 19.58 8.89
N SER A 146 -2.79 19.14 8.75
CA SER A 146 -1.62 19.69 9.42
C SER A 146 -0.56 20.10 8.38
N PRO A 147 -0.56 21.37 7.92
CA PRO A 147 0.37 21.83 6.88
C PRO A 147 1.85 21.59 7.21
N LYS A 148 2.21 21.58 8.50
CA LYS A 148 3.56 21.24 8.95
C LYS A 148 3.91 19.79 8.61
N LEU A 149 3.06 18.83 9.01
CA LEU A 149 3.28 17.41 8.73
C LEU A 149 3.23 17.13 7.23
N PHE A 150 2.29 17.74 6.50
CA PHE A 150 2.22 17.59 5.06
C PHE A 150 3.53 18.00 4.37
N ARG A 151 4.07 19.19 4.68
CA ARG A 151 5.34 19.66 4.10
C ARG A 151 6.53 18.75 4.44
N GLU A 152 6.53 18.16 5.62
CA GLU A 152 7.62 17.28 6.07
C GLU A 152 7.56 15.88 5.42
N TRP A 153 6.36 15.29 5.32
CA TRP A 153 6.19 13.91 4.88
C TRP A 153 5.89 13.76 3.39
N ALA A 154 5.07 14.65 2.81
CA ALA A 154 4.61 14.51 1.43
C ALA A 154 5.76 14.35 0.42
N PRO A 155 6.88 15.11 0.49
CA PRO A 155 7.97 14.95 -0.47
C PRO A 155 8.62 13.57 -0.51
N ARG A 156 8.60 12.81 0.61
CA ARG A 156 9.12 11.43 0.66
C ARG A 156 8.06 10.40 0.28
N VAL A 157 6.81 10.65 0.65
CA VAL A 157 5.67 9.81 0.29
C VAL A 157 5.42 9.83 -1.22
N THR A 158 5.59 10.97 -1.88
CA THR A 158 5.35 11.12 -3.33
C THR A 158 6.51 10.65 -4.21
N THR A 159 7.61 10.19 -3.62
CA THR A 159 8.71 9.60 -4.40
C THR A 159 8.25 8.32 -5.08
N ARG A 160 8.71 8.11 -6.30
CA ARG A 160 8.45 6.88 -7.08
C ARG A 160 9.50 5.79 -6.84
N LYS A 161 10.10 5.75 -5.64
CA LYS A 161 11.11 4.76 -5.23
C LYS A 161 10.59 3.92 -4.06
N TYR A 162 10.40 2.62 -4.30
CA TYR A 162 10.01 1.69 -3.24
C TYR A 162 11.21 1.30 -2.38
N ASP A 163 11.09 1.50 -1.07
CA ASP A 163 12.14 1.20 -0.09
C ASP A 163 11.59 0.26 1.00
N GLN A 164 12.05 -0.98 1.02
CA GLN A 164 11.63 -1.99 1.99
C GLN A 164 12.57 -2.09 3.21
N THR A 165 13.57 -1.21 3.32
CA THR A 165 14.55 -1.27 4.41
C THR A 165 13.93 -0.88 5.75
N GLN A 166 14.54 -1.37 6.84
CA GLN A 166 14.14 -1.07 8.23
C GLN A 166 14.87 0.17 8.77
N LYS A 167 14.96 1.22 7.95
CA LYS A 167 15.57 2.50 8.33
C LYS A 167 14.49 3.46 8.87
N PRO A 168 14.86 4.45 9.70
CA PRO A 168 13.98 5.57 10.02
C PRO A 168 13.41 6.24 8.77
N PRO A 169 12.17 6.76 8.81
CA PRO A 169 11.53 7.38 7.64
C PRO A 169 12.38 8.46 6.95
N VAL A 170 13.14 9.25 7.73
CA VAL A 170 13.99 10.33 7.20
C VAL A 170 15.16 9.85 6.34
N GLN A 171 15.57 8.59 6.49
CA GLN A 171 16.70 7.97 5.78
C GLN A 171 16.27 7.09 4.59
N LYS A 172 14.96 6.92 4.39
CA LYS A 172 14.43 6.08 3.29
C LYS A 172 14.27 6.88 2.02
N THR A 173 14.39 6.17 0.89
CA THR A 173 14.25 6.77 -0.45
C THR A 173 12.79 7.00 -0.87
N GLY A 174 11.85 6.35 -0.19
CA GLY A 174 10.42 6.57 -0.30
C GLY A 174 9.65 5.93 0.85
N LEU A 175 8.42 6.40 1.07
CA LEU A 175 7.59 6.02 2.20
C LEU A 175 6.21 5.51 1.78
N THR A 176 5.71 4.53 2.53
CA THR A 176 4.32 4.08 2.46
C THR A 176 3.61 4.32 3.79
N LEU A 177 2.33 4.66 3.71
CA LEU A 177 1.52 5.00 4.89
C LEU A 177 0.33 4.05 5.01
N GLY A 178 0.13 3.52 6.21
CA GLY A 178 -0.98 2.64 6.56
C GLY A 178 -2.07 3.34 7.39
N MET A 179 -3.08 2.58 7.81
CA MET A 179 -4.19 3.07 8.62
C MET A 179 -4.48 2.13 9.79
N GLY A 180 -4.58 2.70 11.00
CA GLY A 180 -4.92 2.02 12.23
C GLY A 180 -6.22 2.58 12.82
N MET A 181 -7.36 2.10 12.32
CA MET A 181 -8.68 2.63 12.69
C MET A 181 -9.46 1.66 13.57
N THR A 182 -9.76 0.48 13.01
CA THR A 182 -10.61 -0.56 13.60
C THR A 182 -10.06 -1.12 14.90
N GLU A 183 -10.92 -1.23 15.90
CA GLU A 183 -10.66 -1.95 17.15
C GLU A 183 -11.56 -3.19 17.25
N LYS A 184 -11.39 -4.00 18.30
CA LYS A 184 -12.09 -5.28 18.46
C LYS A 184 -13.61 -5.09 18.60
N GLN A 185 -14.01 -4.01 19.26
CA GLN A 185 -15.39 -3.65 19.54
C GLN A 185 -16.12 -3.01 18.34
N GLY A 186 -15.39 -2.55 17.32
CA GLY A 186 -16.02 -1.89 16.16
C GLY A 186 -15.03 -1.37 15.12
N GLY A 187 -15.41 -1.53 13.86
CA GLY A 187 -14.78 -0.84 12.72
C GLY A 187 -15.62 0.32 12.18
N THR A 188 -16.94 0.18 12.21
CA THR A 188 -17.89 1.20 11.77
C THR A 188 -17.99 2.34 12.80
N ASP A 189 -18.28 2.01 14.05
CA ASP A 189 -18.34 3.01 15.13
C ASP A 189 -16.94 3.28 15.69
N VAL A 190 -16.19 4.12 14.99
CA VAL A 190 -14.84 4.53 15.41
C VAL A 190 -14.84 5.45 16.65
N ARG A 191 -15.99 6.01 17.05
CA ARG A 191 -16.10 6.82 18.27
C ARG A 191 -16.06 5.96 19.52
N ALA A 192 -16.42 4.68 19.41
CA ALA A 192 -16.26 3.67 20.46
C ALA A 192 -14.80 3.20 20.65
N ASN A 193 -13.82 3.77 19.93
CA ASN A 193 -12.41 3.43 20.12
C ASN A 193 -11.94 3.68 21.56
N THR A 194 -11.09 2.78 22.06
CA THR A 194 -10.55 2.76 23.42
C THR A 194 -9.06 3.05 23.47
N THR A 195 -8.36 3.07 22.33
CA THR A 195 -6.97 3.55 22.26
C THR A 195 -6.90 4.98 22.78
N ARG A 196 -6.11 5.23 23.84
CA ARG A 196 -5.95 6.54 24.47
C ARG A 196 -4.72 7.25 23.93
N ALA A 197 -4.79 8.57 23.81
CA ALA A 197 -3.69 9.43 23.42
C ALA A 197 -3.42 10.46 24.54
N GLU A 198 -2.27 10.35 25.20
CA GLU A 198 -1.86 11.20 26.31
C GLU A 198 -0.74 12.15 25.86
N ARG A 199 -0.84 13.44 26.20
CA ARG A 199 0.19 14.44 25.85
C ARG A 199 1.50 14.12 26.58
N THR A 200 2.61 14.06 25.86
CA THR A 200 3.95 13.79 26.43
C THR A 200 4.91 14.97 26.40
N GLY A 201 4.52 16.08 25.74
CA GLY A 201 5.35 17.28 25.55
C GLY A 201 5.68 17.55 24.08
N SER A 202 6.07 18.79 23.75
CA SER A 202 6.49 19.22 22.40
C SER A 202 5.50 18.90 21.26
N GLY A 203 4.20 18.86 21.58
CA GLY A 203 3.14 18.53 20.62
C GLY A 203 2.99 17.04 20.29
N PHE A 204 3.71 16.16 20.99
CA PHE A 204 3.59 14.71 20.83
C PHE A 204 2.62 14.08 21.83
N TYR A 205 2.11 12.92 21.41
CA TYR A 205 1.22 12.08 22.20
C TYR A 205 1.78 10.67 22.29
N ARG A 206 1.57 10.03 23.45
CA ARG A 206 1.74 8.59 23.64
C ARG A 206 0.40 7.91 23.45
N LEU A 207 0.38 6.93 22.54
CA LEU A 207 -0.82 6.13 22.28
C LEU A 207 -0.70 4.78 22.99
N THR A 208 -1.74 4.40 23.72
CA THR A 208 -1.86 3.10 24.39
C THR A 208 -3.20 2.48 24.06
N GLY A 209 -3.17 1.29 23.45
CA GLY A 209 -4.38 0.59 23.00
C GLY A 209 -4.04 -0.54 22.01
N HIS A 210 -5.00 -0.87 21.15
CA HIS A 210 -4.81 -1.85 20.09
C HIS A 210 -5.54 -1.44 18.81
N LYS A 211 -5.06 -1.92 17.68
CA LYS A 211 -5.81 -1.95 16.42
C LYS A 211 -5.99 -3.38 15.98
N TRP A 212 -7.24 -3.71 15.63
CA TRP A 212 -7.64 -5.10 15.39
C TRP A 212 -7.31 -5.57 13.98
N PHE A 213 -7.38 -4.65 13.02
CA PHE A 213 -6.94 -4.83 11.65
C PHE A 213 -6.07 -3.64 11.27
N MET A 214 -4.82 -3.92 10.89
CA MET A 214 -3.86 -2.92 10.43
C MET A 214 -3.02 -3.57 9.33
N SER A 215 -3.49 -3.40 8.09
CA SER A 215 -2.87 -3.94 6.87
C SER A 215 -1.53 -3.27 6.58
N ALA A 216 -0.70 -3.92 5.75
CA ALA A 216 0.65 -3.47 5.43
C ALA A 216 1.47 -3.05 6.68
N PRO A 217 1.68 -3.94 7.66
CA PRO A 217 2.33 -3.61 8.93
C PRO A 217 3.76 -3.07 8.78
N MET A 218 4.40 -3.26 7.63
CA MET A 218 5.73 -2.72 7.32
C MET A 218 5.72 -1.30 6.76
N SER A 219 4.55 -0.66 6.60
CA SER A 219 4.46 0.78 6.32
C SER A 219 5.26 1.60 7.33
N ASP A 220 5.70 2.76 6.89
CA ASP A 220 6.67 3.59 7.61
C ASP A 220 6.00 4.37 8.74
N ALA A 221 4.73 4.74 8.54
CA ALA A 221 3.86 5.30 9.56
C ALA A 221 2.40 4.94 9.28
N PHE A 222 1.56 5.15 10.29
CA PHE A 222 0.13 4.89 10.24
C PHE A 222 -0.65 6.13 10.64
N LEU A 223 -1.76 6.41 9.94
CA LEU A 223 -2.80 7.28 10.48
C LEU A 223 -3.64 6.48 11.48
N VAL A 224 -3.56 6.86 12.75
CA VAL A 224 -4.17 6.12 13.87
C VAL A 224 -5.21 6.99 14.55
N LEU A 225 -6.41 6.43 14.79
CA LEU A 225 -7.44 7.08 15.60
C LEU A 225 -7.27 6.72 17.08
N GLY A 226 -7.32 7.72 17.96
CA GLY A 226 -7.24 7.55 19.41
C GLY A 226 -7.99 8.65 20.17
N GLN A 227 -8.39 8.37 21.40
CA GLN A 227 -9.10 9.29 22.28
C GLN A 227 -8.11 10.23 22.98
N ALA A 228 -8.13 11.50 22.60
CA ALA A 228 -7.46 12.58 23.31
C ALA A 228 -8.43 13.23 24.33
N PRO A 229 -7.96 14.13 25.22
CA PRO A 229 -8.86 14.87 26.13
C PRO A 229 -10.01 15.59 25.41
N GLU A 230 -9.77 16.07 24.19
CA GLU A 230 -10.74 16.73 23.30
C GLU A 230 -11.65 15.76 22.51
N GLY A 231 -11.49 14.44 22.68
CA GLY A 231 -12.24 13.41 21.97
C GLY A 231 -11.43 12.69 20.88
N LEU A 232 -12.14 11.98 20.01
CA LEU A 232 -11.54 11.15 18.96
C LEU A 232 -10.69 12.03 18.03
N SER A 233 -9.41 11.70 17.95
CA SER A 233 -8.40 12.46 17.22
C SER A 233 -7.59 11.55 16.29
N CYS A 234 -6.97 12.14 15.27
CA CYS A 234 -6.14 11.42 14.29
C CYS A 234 -4.66 11.76 14.49
N PHE A 235 -3.82 10.73 14.50
CA PHE A 235 -2.38 10.83 14.76
C PHE A 235 -1.59 10.20 13.62
N LEU A 236 -0.48 10.82 13.22
CA LEU A 236 0.53 10.17 12.39
C LEU A 236 1.54 9.47 13.32
N VAL A 237 1.61 8.14 13.23
CA VAL A 237 2.42 7.32 14.14
C VAL A 237 3.48 6.53 13.35
N PRO A 238 4.75 6.98 13.35
CA PRO A 238 5.85 6.24 12.74
C PRO A 238 6.07 4.88 13.40
N ARG A 239 6.44 3.86 12.63
CA ARG A 239 6.80 2.54 13.19
C ARG A 239 8.20 2.54 13.81
N ILE A 240 9.13 3.28 13.22
CA ILE A 240 10.53 3.42 13.62
C ILE A 240 10.79 4.90 13.92
N LEU A 241 11.43 5.19 15.05
CA LEU A 241 11.81 6.53 15.49
C LEU A 241 13.07 7.04 14.76
N GLY A 242 13.39 8.33 14.93
CA GLY A 242 14.53 8.96 14.27
C GLY A 242 15.90 8.34 14.63
N ASP A 243 16.01 7.73 15.81
CA ASP A 243 17.20 7.02 16.29
C ASP A 243 17.29 5.57 15.81
N GLY A 244 16.30 5.08 15.05
CA GLY A 244 16.25 3.70 14.56
C GLY A 244 15.55 2.71 15.50
N SER A 245 15.14 3.14 16.69
CA SER A 245 14.40 2.29 17.62
C SER A 245 12.93 2.10 17.21
N GLY A 246 12.32 0.99 17.64
CA GLY A 246 10.90 0.74 17.41
C GLY A 246 10.00 1.64 18.27
N ASN A 247 8.90 2.13 17.69
CA ASN A 247 8.00 3.09 18.34
C ASN A 247 6.83 2.44 19.09
N GLY A 248 7.11 1.42 19.93
CA GLY A 248 6.08 0.79 20.77
C GLY A 248 5.04 -0.08 20.05
N PHE A 249 5.16 -0.30 18.74
CA PHE A 249 4.34 -1.26 18.00
C PHE A 249 4.61 -2.67 18.51
N ARG A 250 3.53 -3.43 18.72
CA ARG A 250 3.59 -4.81 19.20
C ARG A 250 2.66 -5.68 18.37
N PHE A 251 3.17 -6.23 17.28
CA PHE A 251 2.40 -7.13 16.43
C PHE A 251 2.16 -8.45 17.17
N GLN A 252 0.89 -8.88 17.19
CA GLN A 252 0.48 -10.09 17.91
C GLN A 252 0.33 -11.28 16.98
N ARG A 253 -0.25 -11.05 15.80
CA ARG A 253 -0.55 -12.09 14.80
C ARG A 253 -0.83 -11.46 13.45
N LEU A 254 -0.57 -12.20 12.39
CA LEU A 254 -1.19 -11.95 11.10
C LEU A 254 -2.57 -12.60 11.05
N LYS A 255 -3.42 -12.09 10.19
CA LYS A 255 -4.74 -12.68 9.94
C LYS A 255 -4.56 -13.81 8.93
N ASP A 256 -5.15 -14.97 9.22
CA ASP A 256 -5.36 -15.99 8.20
C ASP A 256 -6.65 -15.61 7.47
N LYS A 257 -6.50 -15.04 6.28
CA LYS A 257 -7.58 -14.42 5.50
C LYS A 257 -8.06 -15.38 4.42
N LEU A 258 -9.36 -15.33 4.12
CA LEU A 258 -9.97 -16.05 2.99
C LEU A 258 -9.27 -15.73 1.66
N GLY A 259 -9.07 -14.44 1.38
CA GLY A 259 -8.36 -13.92 0.21
C GLY A 259 -7.47 -12.73 0.60
N ASN A 260 -7.02 -11.93 -0.39
CA ASN A 260 -6.10 -10.80 -0.15
C ASN A 260 -4.80 -11.24 0.56
N ARG A 261 -4.39 -12.51 0.40
CA ARG A 261 -3.41 -13.18 1.27
C ARG A 261 -1.99 -12.66 1.12
N SER A 262 -1.68 -11.98 0.02
CA SER A 262 -0.40 -11.32 -0.24
C SER A 262 -0.14 -10.06 0.59
N ASN A 263 -1.18 -9.46 1.21
CA ASN A 263 -1.11 -8.22 2.00
C ASN A 263 -0.95 -8.46 3.51
#